data_AF-A0A941J4B8-F1
#
_entry.id   AF-A0A941J4B8-F1
#
_cell.length_a   1.000
_cell.length_b   1.000
_cell.length_c   1.000
_cell.angle_alpha   90.00
_cell.angle_beta   90.00
_cell.angle_gamma   90.00
#
_symmetry.space_group_name_H-M   'P 1'
#
loop_
_entity.id
_entity.type
_entity.pdbx_description
1 polymer ?
#
loop_
_entity_poly.entity_id
_entity_poly.type
_entity_poly.pdbx_seq_one_letter_code
_entity_poly.pdbx_strand_id
1 'polypeptide(L)'
;MIFIATGRTLEEVRDVLPAGMEADGMVTANGMSVLIGKEKIVEHALSTELVEELVAKAGAEEVFTKFIRTKEHGWHCLKIKTIWLNKV
;
A
#
# COMPACT_ATOMS: atom_id res chain seq x y z
N MET A 1 -10.48 -17.30 13.79
CA MET A 1 -9.93 -16.83 12.51
C MET A 1 -10.13 -15.32 12.43
N ILE A 2 -9.04 -14.56 12.47
CA ILE A 2 -8.94 -13.11 12.51
C ILE A 2 -8.11 -12.67 11.30
N PHE A 3 -8.69 -11.80 10.48
CA PHE A 3 -7.98 -11.15 9.37
C PHE A 3 -7.89 -9.65 9.61
N ILE A 4 -6.74 -9.07 9.27
CA ILE A 4 -6.55 -7.62 9.25
C ILE A 4 -6.60 -7.17 7.79
N ALA A 5 -7.48 -6.22 7.47
CA ALA A 5 -7.56 -5.60 6.15
C ALA A 5 -7.21 -4.11 6.24
N THR A 6 -6.21 -3.66 5.48
CA THR A 6 -5.67 -2.31 5.60
C THR A 6 -4.99 -1.80 4.33
N GLY A 7 -4.98 -0.49 4.16
CA GLY A 7 -4.20 0.21 3.14
C GLY A 7 -2.71 0.33 3.44
N ARG A 8 -2.28 -0.09 4.63
CA ARG A 8 -0.88 -0.06 5.07
C ARG A 8 -0.06 -1.19 4.47
N THR A 9 1.25 -1.03 4.43
CA THR A 9 2.18 -2.13 4.13
C THR A 9 2.23 -3.14 5.28
N LEU A 10 2.76 -4.34 5.02
CA LEU A 10 2.96 -5.34 6.06
C LEU A 10 3.88 -4.84 7.18
N GLU A 11 4.92 -4.08 6.84
CA GLU A 11 5.85 -3.48 7.82
C GLU A 11 5.12 -2.44 8.68
N GLU A 12 4.37 -1.52 8.07
CA GLU A 12 3.59 -0.49 8.78
C GLU A 12 2.51 -1.08 9.70
N VAL A 13 2.03 -2.30 9.41
CA VAL A 13 1.10 -3.04 10.28
C VAL A 13 1.84 -3.62 11.48
N ARG A 14 3.00 -4.24 11.27
CA ARG A 14 3.82 -4.81 12.35
C ARG A 14 4.26 -3.75 13.35
N ASP A 15 4.50 -2.53 12.89
CA ASP A 15 4.92 -1.41 13.74
C ASP A 15 3.80 -0.89 14.67
N VAL A 16 2.54 -1.19 14.39
CA VAL A 16 1.39 -0.68 15.18
C VAL A 16 0.56 -1.77 15.85
N LEU A 17 0.81 -3.03 15.53
CA LEU A 17 0.10 -4.12 16.19
C LEU A 17 0.57 -4.23 17.65
N PRO A 18 -0.36 -4.45 18.59
CA PRO A 18 0.00 -4.76 19.96
C PRO A 18 0.95 -5.95 20.04
N ALA A 19 1.93 -5.88 20.94
CA ALA A 19 2.85 -6.99 21.17
C ALA A 19 2.06 -8.28 21.50
N GLY A 20 2.38 -9.38 20.82
CA GLY A 20 1.72 -10.66 21.00
C GLY A 20 0.37 -10.83 20.28
N MET A 21 -0.10 -9.82 19.53
CA MET A 21 -1.25 -9.98 18.66
C MET A 21 -0.82 -10.62 17.33
N GLU A 22 -1.33 -11.82 17.05
CA GLU A 22 -1.20 -12.49 15.77
C GLU A 22 -2.55 -12.54 15.06
N ALA A 23 -2.56 -12.24 13.75
CA ALA A 23 -3.72 -12.46 12.90
C ALA A 23 -3.49 -13.72 12.06
N ASP A 24 -4.55 -14.49 11.85
CA ASP A 24 -4.51 -15.68 10.98
C ASP A 24 -4.14 -15.30 9.53
N GLY A 25 -4.50 -14.08 9.11
CA GLY A 25 -4.04 -13.51 7.85
C GLY A 25 -4.12 -11.99 7.79
N MET A 26 -3.50 -11.43 6.75
CA MET A 26 -3.41 -10.00 6.50
C MET A 26 -3.66 -9.68 5.03
N VAL A 27 -4.54 -8.71 4.79
CA VAL A 27 -4.78 -8.07 3.50
C VAL A 27 -4.21 -6.66 3.62
N THR A 28 -3.14 -6.38 2.88
CA THR A 28 -2.34 -5.15 2.99
C THR A 28 -2.29 -4.40 1.66
N ALA A 29 -1.76 -3.18 1.68
CA ALA A 29 -1.59 -2.34 0.50
C ALA A 29 -2.88 -2.20 -0.32
N ASN A 30 -4.02 -2.01 0.35
CA ASN A 30 -5.36 -1.90 -0.28
C ASN A 30 -5.77 -3.17 -1.05
N GLY A 31 -5.33 -4.34 -0.59
CA GLY A 31 -5.63 -5.62 -1.25
C GLY A 31 -4.59 -6.07 -2.26
N MET A 32 -3.52 -5.29 -2.47
CA MET A 32 -2.43 -5.64 -3.38
C MET A 32 -1.55 -6.76 -2.82
N SER A 33 -1.61 -7.07 -1.52
CA SER A 33 -0.92 -8.24 -0.97
C SER A 33 -1.73 -8.93 0.12
N VAL A 34 -1.85 -10.26 0.01
CA VAL A 34 -2.57 -11.11 0.95
C VAL A 34 -1.62 -12.17 1.51
N LEU A 35 -1.61 -12.32 2.84
CA LEU A 35 -0.81 -13.29 3.56
C LEU A 35 -1.68 -14.10 4.52
N ILE A 36 -1.34 -15.38 4.68
CA ILE A 36 -1.87 -16.27 5.73
C ILE A 36 -0.69 -16.76 6.55
N GLY A 37 -0.70 -16.48 7.85
CA GLY A 37 0.46 -16.66 8.72
C GLY A 37 1.71 -15.92 8.17
N LYS A 38 2.70 -16.68 7.71
CA LYS A 38 3.94 -16.16 7.11
C LYS A 38 3.99 -16.29 5.59
N GLU A 39 3.00 -16.95 5.00
CA GLU A 39 2.96 -17.26 3.57
C GLU A 39 2.20 -16.17 2.82
N LYS A 40 2.79 -15.68 1.73
CA LYS A 40 2.13 -14.74 0.82
C LYS A 40 1.36 -15.55 -0.22
N ILE A 41 0.05 -15.35 -0.28
CA ILE A 41 -0.86 -16.13 -1.14
C ILE A 41 -1.17 -15.37 -2.42
N VAL A 42 -1.30 -14.04 -2.33
CA VAL A 42 -1.61 -13.17 -3.47
C VAL A 42 -0.73 -11.92 -3.41
N GLU A 43 -0.20 -11.54 -4.57
CA GLU A 43 0.42 -10.23 -4.79
C GLU A 43 -0.02 -9.70 -6.15
N HIS A 44 -0.48 -8.46 -6.16
CA HIS A 44 -0.74 -7.68 -7.36
C HIS A 44 0.16 -6.47 -7.34
N ALA A 45 0.66 -6.08 -8.50
CA ALA A 45 1.52 -4.93 -8.62
C ALA A 45 1.14 -4.09 -9.84
N LEU A 46 1.39 -2.79 -9.70
CA LEU A 46 1.36 -1.84 -10.79
C LEU A 46 2.67 -1.94 -11.56
N SER A 47 2.57 -1.81 -12.88
CA SER A 47 3.75 -1.70 -13.74
C SER A 47 4.50 -0.40 -13.47
N THR A 48 5.80 -0.40 -13.76
CA THR A 48 6.65 0.78 -13.59
C THR A 48 6.17 1.92 -14.48
N GLU A 49 5.80 1.60 -15.72
CA GLU A 49 5.34 2.58 -16.71
C GLU A 49 4.08 3.31 -16.23
N LEU A 50 3.14 2.58 -15.62
CA LEU A 50 1.92 3.17 -15.06
C LEU A 50 2.23 4.07 -13.86
N VAL A 51 3.15 3.65 -12.98
CA VAL A 51 3.52 4.44 -11.80
C VAL A 51 4.21 5.73 -12.22
N GLU A 52 5.10 5.67 -13.20
CA GLU A 52 5.76 6.86 -13.76
C GLU A 52 4.74 7.82 -14.38
N GLU A 53 3.77 7.32 -15.14
CA GLU A 53 2.68 8.12 -15.70
C GLU A 53 1.83 8.78 -14.59
N LEU A 54 1.48 8.03 -13.56
CA LEU A 54 0.66 8.53 -12.44
C LEU A 54 1.40 9.59 -11.62
N VAL A 55 2.70 9.40 -11.35
CA VAL A 55 3.52 10.39 -10.63
C VAL A 55 3.66 11.67 -11.45
N ALA A 56 3.88 11.57 -12.76
CA ALA A 56 3.94 12.73 -13.65
C ALA A 56 2.62 13.52 -13.65
N LYS A 57 1.47 12.83 -13.74
CA LYS A 57 0.13 13.45 -13.67
C LYS A 57 -0.13 14.08 -12.31
N ALA A 58 0.19 13.38 -11.23
CA ALA A 58 -0.03 13.87 -9.87
C ALA A 58 0.73 15.17 -9.58
N GLY A 59 1.95 15.32 -10.14
CA GLY A 59 2.72 16.56 -10.06
C GLY A 59 2.06 17.74 -10.78
N ALA A 60 1.31 17.49 -11.85
CA ALA A 60 0.58 18.53 -12.58
C ALA A 60 -0.74 18.95 -11.89
N GLU A 61 -1.37 18.04 -11.16
CA GLU A 61 -2.70 18.23 -10.54
C GLU A 61 -2.67 18.50 -9.03
N GLU A 62 -1.49 18.78 -8.46
CA GLU A 62 -1.31 18.99 -7.02
C GLU A 62 -1.86 17.82 -6.18
N VAL A 63 -1.64 16.59 -6.65
CA VAL A 63 -2.03 15.36 -5.95
C VAL A 63 -0.82 14.73 -5.29
N PHE A 64 -0.93 14.40 -4.01
CA PHE A 64 0.06 13.61 -3.30
C PHE A 64 -0.20 12.11 -3.49
N THR A 65 0.79 11.38 -3.99
CA THR A 65 0.73 9.92 -4.15
C THR A 65 1.83 9.22 -3.36
N LYS A 66 1.50 8.12 -2.67
CA LYS A 66 2.47 7.22 -2.02
C LYS A 66 2.46 5.87 -2.72
N PHE A 67 3.56 5.57 -3.42
CA PHE A 67 3.85 4.25 -3.96
C PHE A 67 4.98 3.60 -3.17
N ILE A 68 4.95 2.29 -3.04
CA ILE A 68 6.07 1.49 -2.54
C ILE A 68 6.46 0.46 -3.59
N ARG A 69 7.74 0.11 -3.65
CA ARG A 69 8.22 -0.96 -4.53
C ARG A 69 8.53 -2.19 -3.69
N THR A 70 7.93 -3.33 -4.01
CA THR A 70 8.31 -4.61 -3.42
C THR A 70 9.52 -5.18 -4.13
N LYS A 71 10.34 -5.97 -3.42
CA LYS A 71 11.60 -6.52 -3.96
C LYS A 71 11.39 -7.48 -5.12
N GLU A 72 10.22 -8.11 -5.21
CA GLU A 72 10.01 -9.24 -6.12
C GLU A 72 8.99 -8.94 -7.23
N HIS A 73 7.98 -8.07 -7.01
CA HIS A 73 6.81 -8.08 -7.89
C HIS A 73 6.33 -6.71 -8.41
N GLY A 74 6.87 -5.57 -7.96
CA GLY A 74 6.59 -4.26 -8.58
C GLY A 74 6.06 -3.22 -7.60
N TRP A 75 5.21 -2.30 -8.08
CA TRP A 75 4.76 -1.14 -7.30
C TRP A 75 3.38 -1.36 -6.67
N HIS A 76 3.20 -0.98 -5.41
CA HIS A 76 1.87 -0.89 -4.78
C HIS A 76 1.51 0.57 -4.52
N CYS A 77 0.30 0.97 -4.88
CA CYS A 77 -0.25 2.27 -4.51
C CYS A 77 -0.90 2.18 -3.12
N LEU A 78 -0.38 2.96 -2.17
CA LEU A 78 -0.89 2.95 -0.80
C LEU A 78 -1.88 4.09 -0.55
N LYS A 79 -1.60 5.27 -1.11
CA LYS A 79 -2.42 6.47 -0.91
C LYS A 79 -2.38 7.40 -2.12
N ILE A 80 -3.52 8.00 -2.41
CA ILE A 80 -3.69 9.13 -3.33
C ILE A 80 -4.50 10.17 -2.55
N LYS A 81 -4.02 11.41 -2.49
CA LYS A 81 -4.70 12.50 -1.77
C LYS A 81 -4.52 13.82 -2.51
N THR A 82 -5.64 14.46 -2.88
CA THR A 82 -5.62 15.82 -3.42
C THR A 82 -5.10 16.80 -2.36
N ILE A 83 -4.13 17.63 -2.73
CA ILE A 83 -3.63 18.70 -1.87
C ILE A 83 -4.52 19.92 -2.16
N TRP A 84 -5.45 20.22 -1.27
CA TRP A 84 -6.11 21.52 -1.26
C TRP A 84 -5.16 22.52 -0.59
N LEU A 85 -4.31 23.18 -1.38
CA LEU A 85 -3.65 24.38 -0.89
C LEU A 85 -4.75 25.45 -0.77
N ASN A 86 -5.06 25.85 0.47
CA ASN A 86 -5.89 27.01 0.72
C ASN A 86 -5.31 28.20 -0.06
N LYS A 87 -5.92 28.56 -1.19
CA LYS A 87 -5.75 29.87 -1.80
C LYS A 87 -6.35 30.88 -0.82
N VAL A 88 -5.50 31.42 0.03
CA VAL A 88 -5.77 32.61 0.85
C VAL A 88 -5.93 33.81 -0.05
#